data_AF-A0A1I5AKV5-F1
#
_entry.id   AF-A0A1I5AKV5-F1
#
_cell.length_a   1.000
_cell.length_b   1.000
_cell.length_c   1.000
_cell.angle_alpha   90.00
_cell.angle_beta   90.00
_cell.angle_gamma   90.00
#
_symmetry.space_group_name_H-M   'P 1'
#
loop_
_entity.id
_entity.type
_entity.pdbx_description
1 polymer ?
#
loop_
_entity_poly.entity_id
_entity_poly.type
_entity_poly.pdbx_seq_one_letter_code
_entity_poly.pdbx_strand_id
1 'polypeptide(L)'
;MLAHSFSADIRSETLEAKIVQDADRLESLGANDLARTFYVSGLLGSVLFDSEDPFATERTLNDFEWALDHFQTKLLGLPGTMQTEEGRRMATCSARFLVIWMA
;
A
#
# COMPACT_ATOMS: atom_id res chain seq x y z
N MET A 1 -2.58 3.25 -22.29
CA MET A 1 -3.20 2.71 -21.07
C MET A 1 -2.41 3.25 -19.86
N LEU A 2 -2.66 4.48 -19.43
CA LEU A 2 -1.88 5.15 -18.37
C LEU A 2 -2.61 5.22 -17.01
N ALA A 3 -3.90 4.86 -16.97
CA ALA A 3 -4.78 5.09 -15.82
C ALA A 3 -4.71 4.03 -14.69
N HIS A 4 -3.83 3.03 -14.79
CA HIS A 4 -3.70 1.99 -13.75
C HIS A 4 -2.70 2.38 -12.66
N SER A 5 -1.67 3.18 -12.99
CA SER A 5 -0.65 3.60 -12.02
C SER A 5 -1.24 4.47 -10.92
N PHE A 6 -1.12 4.01 -9.67
CA PHE A 6 -1.44 4.79 -8.47
C PHE A 6 -0.71 6.13 -8.43
N SER A 7 0.56 6.17 -8.90
CA SER A 7 1.38 7.38 -8.89
C SER A 7 1.04 8.38 -10.00
N ALA A 8 0.27 7.97 -11.01
CA ALA A 8 -0.08 8.84 -12.13
C ALA A 8 -1.33 9.69 -11.88
N ASP A 9 -2.12 9.37 -10.83
CA ASP A 9 -3.37 10.05 -10.44
C ASP A 9 -4.34 10.34 -11.61
N ILE A 10 -4.38 9.45 -12.60
CA ILE A 10 -5.28 9.59 -13.74
C ILE A 10 -6.62 8.96 -13.38
N ARG A 11 -7.68 9.77 -13.46
CA ARG A 11 -9.04 9.34 -13.17
C ARG A 11 -9.49 8.26 -14.17
N SER A 12 -9.92 7.11 -13.65
CA SER A 12 -10.56 6.05 -14.44
C SER A 12 -12.03 6.40 -14.71
N GLU A 13 -12.38 6.65 -15.98
CA GLU A 13 -13.73 7.05 -16.37
C GLU A 13 -14.65 5.85 -16.68
N THR A 14 -14.12 4.81 -17.34
CA THR A 14 -14.89 3.61 -17.69
C THR A 14 -14.89 2.57 -16.58
N LEU A 15 -15.89 1.67 -16.60
CA LEU A 15 -15.96 0.58 -15.64
C LEU A 15 -14.77 -0.37 -15.78
N GLU A 16 -14.36 -0.69 -17.01
CA GLU A 16 -13.21 -1.54 -17.30
C GLU A 16 -11.91 -0.91 -16.76
N ALA A 17 -11.74 0.40 -16.92
CA ALA A 17 -10.58 1.11 -16.38
C ALA A 17 -10.54 1.08 -14.85
N LYS A 18 -11.71 1.20 -14.19
CA LYS A 18 -11.84 1.08 -12.74
C LYS A 18 -11.50 -0.33 -12.25
N ILE A 19 -11.98 -1.35 -12.95
CA ILE A 19 -11.68 -2.75 -12.64
C ILE A 19 -10.18 -3.03 -12.78
N VAL A 20 -9.55 -2.57 -13.87
CA VAL A 20 -8.11 -2.75 -14.08
C VAL A 20 -7.30 -2.01 -13.01
N GLN A 21 -7.69 -0.78 -12.65
CA GLN A 21 -7.03 -0.02 -11.60
C GLN A 21 -7.16 -0.69 -10.22
N ASP A 22 -8.33 -1.20 -9.86
CA ASP A 22 -8.53 -1.92 -8.59
C ASP A 22 -7.73 -3.22 -8.57
N ALA A 23 -7.63 -3.95 -9.69
CA ALA A 23 -6.84 -5.16 -9.79
C ALA A 23 -5.33 -4.91 -9.59
N ASP A 24 -4.79 -3.86 -10.21
CA ASP A 24 -3.40 -3.42 -10.02
C ASP A 24 -3.09 -3.05 -8.56
N ARG A 25 -4.01 -2.30 -7.92
CA ARG A 25 -3.86 -1.92 -6.51
C ARG A 25 -4.04 -3.09 -5.55
N LEU A 26 -4.87 -4.08 -5.89
CA LEU A 26 -5.01 -5.30 -5.11
C LEU A 26 -3.74 -6.15 -5.14
N GLU A 27 -2.96 -6.11 -6.23
CA GLU A 27 -1.63 -6.74 -6.26
C GLU A 27 -0.70 -6.08 -5.23
N SER A 28 -0.91 -4.80 -4.94
CA SER A 28 -0.17 -4.03 -3.94
C SER A 28 -0.65 -4.27 -2.49
N LEU A 29 -1.26 -5.44 -2.19
CA LEU A 29 -1.73 -5.78 -0.85
C LEU A 29 -1.47 -7.25 -0.52
N GLY A 30 -1.32 -7.56 0.77
CA GLY A 30 -1.18 -8.92 1.28
C GLY A 30 0.26 -9.41 1.40
N ALA A 31 0.44 -10.74 1.47
CA ALA A 31 1.72 -11.37 1.83
C ALA A 31 2.86 -11.15 0.81
N ASN A 32 2.55 -11.16 -0.49
CA ASN A 32 3.54 -10.86 -1.51
C ASN A 32 4.04 -9.42 -1.41
N ASP A 33 3.14 -8.51 -1.07
CA ASP A 33 3.48 -7.10 -0.97
C ASP A 33 4.29 -6.78 0.27
N LEU A 34 3.96 -7.41 1.41
CA LEU A 34 4.81 -7.40 2.60
C LEU A 34 6.26 -7.78 2.28
N ALA A 35 6.46 -8.89 1.56
CA ALA A 35 7.79 -9.33 1.14
C ALA A 35 8.45 -8.34 0.16
N ARG A 36 7.69 -7.83 -0.81
CA ARG A 36 8.14 -6.86 -1.81
C ARG A 36 8.59 -5.55 -1.18
N THR A 37 7.83 -5.01 -0.22
CA THR A 37 8.17 -3.78 0.52
C THR A 37 9.53 -3.92 1.16
N PHE A 38 9.77 -4.97 1.96
CA PHE A 38 11.07 -5.14 2.62
C PHE A 38 12.21 -5.44 1.65
N TYR A 39 11.95 -6.20 0.59
CA TYR A 39 12.95 -6.46 -0.44
C TYR A 39 13.38 -5.16 -1.14
N VAL A 40 12.43 -4.31 -1.55
CA VAL A 40 12.72 -3.03 -2.21
C VAL A 40 13.37 -2.05 -1.24
N SER A 41 12.88 -1.92 0.00
CA SER A 41 13.49 -1.07 1.02
C SER A 41 14.95 -1.47 1.29
N GLY A 42 15.24 -2.77 1.36
CA GLY A 42 16.61 -3.27 1.50
C GLY A 42 17.50 -2.91 0.31
N LEU A 43 16.98 -2.98 -0.93
CA LEU A 43 17.70 -2.54 -2.13
C LEU A 43 17.95 -1.02 -2.16
N LEU A 44 17.03 -0.24 -1.60
CA LEU A 44 17.14 1.23 -1.50
C LEU A 44 17.99 1.69 -0.31
N GLY A 45 18.42 0.77 0.56
CA GLY A 45 19.21 1.07 1.75
C GLY A 45 18.40 1.69 2.90
N SER A 46 17.07 1.61 2.86
CA SER A 46 16.19 2.06 3.93
C SER A 46 16.29 1.15 5.15
N VAL A 47 16.09 1.71 6.34
CA VAL A 47 16.02 0.95 7.58
C VAL A 47 14.63 0.29 7.68
N LEU A 48 14.51 -0.85 8.37
CA LEU A 48 13.22 -1.53 8.50
C LEU A 48 12.19 -0.68 9.25
N PHE A 49 12.59 -0.12 10.40
CA PHE A 49 11.75 0.72 11.25
C PHE A 49 12.65 1.54 12.19
N ASP A 50 12.08 2.61 12.75
CA ASP A 50 12.70 3.37 13.83
C ASP A 50 12.60 2.58 15.15
N SER A 51 13.72 2.37 15.85
CA SER A 51 13.74 1.57 17.08
C SER A 51 13.05 2.24 18.28
N GLU A 52 12.96 3.56 18.29
CA GLU A 52 12.34 4.35 19.37
C GLU A 52 10.85 4.58 19.09
N ASP A 53 10.47 4.78 17.82
CA ASP A 53 9.08 4.96 17.40
C ASP A 53 8.75 4.20 16.10
N PRO A 54 8.55 2.87 16.16
CA PRO A 54 8.30 2.04 14.98
C PRO A 54 7.06 2.43 14.18
N PHE A 55 6.06 3.03 14.85
CA PHE A 55 4.76 3.36 14.25
C PHE A 55 4.56 4.84 13.98
N ALA A 56 5.60 5.67 14.16
CA ALA A 56 5.54 7.11 13.93
C ALA A 56 4.40 7.79 14.72
N THR A 57 4.27 7.46 16.01
CA THR A 57 3.28 8.05 16.91
C THR A 57 3.60 9.49 17.28
N GLU A 58 4.88 9.83 17.43
CA GLU A 58 5.36 11.16 17.83
C GLU A 58 6.13 11.87 16.70
N ARG A 59 6.54 11.13 15.67
CA ARG A 59 7.23 11.66 14.47
C ARG A 59 6.36 11.62 13.22
N THR A 60 6.76 12.34 12.18
CA THR A 60 6.14 12.23 10.86
C THR A 60 6.58 10.95 10.15
N LEU A 61 5.66 10.33 9.39
CA LEU A 61 5.97 9.19 8.53
C LEU A 61 6.99 9.58 7.44
N ASN A 62 7.99 8.74 7.24
CA ASN A 62 9.01 8.84 6.19
C ASN A 62 9.29 7.47 5.59
N ASP A 63 8.57 7.12 4.52
CA ASP A 63 8.69 5.82 3.85
C ASP A 63 9.91 5.68 2.92
N PHE A 64 10.71 6.75 2.79
CA PHE A 64 12.04 6.65 2.19
C PHE A 64 13.09 6.15 3.18
N GLU A 65 12.92 6.49 4.46
CA GLU A 65 13.88 6.15 5.52
C GLU A 65 13.51 4.85 6.22
N TRP A 66 12.22 4.65 6.51
CA TRP A 66 11.71 3.48 7.24
C TRP A 66 10.70 2.68 6.41
N ALA A 67 11.01 1.40 6.19
CA ALA A 67 10.13 0.49 5.43
C ALA A 67 8.74 0.32 6.08
N LEU A 68 8.67 0.30 7.42
CA LEU A 68 7.43 0.12 8.16
C LEU A 68 6.47 1.30 7.98
N ASP A 69 6.98 2.49 7.73
CA ASP A 69 6.14 3.67 7.47
C ASP A 69 5.35 3.54 6.17
N HIS A 70 5.89 2.81 5.18
CA HIS A 70 5.24 2.59 3.88
C HIS A 70 3.86 1.93 4.00
N PHE A 71 3.67 1.12 5.04
CA PHE A 71 2.38 0.50 5.32
C PHE A 71 1.33 1.57 5.63
N GLN A 72 1.67 2.55 6.46
CA GLN A 72 0.76 3.62 6.85
C GLN A 72 0.60 4.70 5.78
N THR A 73 1.69 5.09 5.11
CA THR A 73 1.64 6.14 4.07
C THR A 73 0.85 5.71 2.84
N LYS A 74 0.89 4.41 2.50
CA LYS A 74 0.32 3.91 1.25
C LYS A 74 -0.61 2.72 1.43
N LEU A 75 -0.09 1.58 1.91
CA LEU A 75 -0.79 0.29 1.80
C LEU A 75 -2.12 0.26 2.55
N LEU A 76 -2.15 0.77 3.79
CA LEU A 76 -3.36 0.81 4.62
C LEU A 76 -4.40 1.83 4.11
N GLY A 77 -3.99 2.80 3.30
CA GLY A 77 -4.89 3.75 2.62
C GLY A 77 -5.54 3.20 1.35
N LEU A 78 -4.96 2.17 0.72
CA LEU A 78 -5.43 1.63 -0.57
C LEU A 78 -6.92 1.25 -0.59
N PRO A 79 -7.49 0.58 0.44
CA PRO A 79 -8.92 0.24 0.44
C PRO A 79 -9.83 1.47 0.25
N GLY A 80 -9.46 2.62 0.82
CA GLY A 80 -10.23 3.86 0.70
C GLY A 80 -10.25 4.44 -0.73
N THR A 81 -9.26 4.09 -1.54
CA THR A 81 -9.08 4.61 -2.90
C THR A 81 -9.69 3.74 -4.00
N MET A 82 -10.14 2.53 -3.67
CA MET A 82 -10.72 1.58 -4.63
C MET A 82 -11.97 2.15 -5.32
N GLN A 83 -12.07 1.89 -6.62
CA GLN A 83 -13.09 2.44 -7.52
C GLN A 83 -14.38 1.61 -7.54
N THR A 84 -14.30 0.32 -7.19
CA THR A 84 -15.41 -0.62 -7.17
C THR A 84 -15.69 -1.12 -5.75
N GLU A 85 -16.94 -1.53 -5.50
CA GLU A 85 -17.34 -2.06 -4.19
C GLU A 85 -16.64 -3.39 -3.90
N GLU A 86 -16.57 -4.30 -4.87
CA GLU A 86 -15.85 -5.57 -4.69
C GLU A 86 -14.34 -5.36 -4.52
N GLY A 87 -13.74 -4.44 -5.28
CA GLY A 87 -12.33 -4.07 -5.11
C GLY A 87 -12.05 -3.57 -3.69
N ARG A 88 -12.92 -2.69 -3.16
CA ARG A 88 -12.85 -2.19 -1.77
C ARG A 88 -12.98 -3.30 -0.74
N ARG A 89 -13.94 -4.22 -0.93
CA ARG A 89 -14.15 -5.37 -0.03
C ARG A 89 -12.94 -6.29 0.00
N MET A 90 -12.39 -6.63 -1.17
CA MET A 90 -11.18 -7.44 -1.29
C MET A 90 -9.98 -6.75 -0.67
N ALA A 91 -9.78 -5.45 -0.95
CA ALA A 91 -8.69 -4.67 -0.41
C ALA A 91 -8.73 -4.58 1.11
N THR A 92 -9.91 -4.41 1.69
CA THR A 92 -10.11 -4.39 3.15
C THR A 92 -9.74 -5.73 3.78
N CYS A 93 -10.08 -6.84 3.12
CA CYS A 93 -9.69 -8.17 3.57
C CYS A 93 -8.17 -8.36 3.52
N SER A 94 -7.51 -7.93 2.45
CA SER A 94 -6.05 -8.02 2.31
C SER A 94 -5.31 -7.08 3.26
N ALA A 95 -5.80 -5.86 3.48
CA ALA A 95 -5.21 -4.91 4.42
C ALA A 95 -5.29 -5.41 5.87
N ARG A 96 -6.36 -6.14 6.24
CA ARG A 96 -6.44 -6.79 7.57
C ARG A 96 -5.29 -7.75 7.82
N PHE A 97 -4.80 -8.45 6.80
CA PHE A 97 -3.63 -9.32 6.95
C PHE A 97 -2.38 -8.51 7.34
N LEU A 98 -2.17 -7.34 6.72
CA LEU A 98 -1.05 -6.45 7.05
C LEU A 98 -1.15 -5.92 8.48
N VAL A 99 -2.34 -5.51 8.91
CA VAL A 99 -2.57 -5.05 10.29
C VAL A 99 -2.28 -6.16 11.30
N ILE A 100 -2.69 -7.40 11.04
CA ILE A 100 -2.40 -8.54 11.92
C ILE A 100 -0.90 -8.82 11.98
N TRP A 101 -0.18 -8.66 10.87
CA TRP A 101 1.26 -8.86 10.85
C TRP A 101 2.03 -7.79 11.63
N MET A 102 1.52 -6.55 11.65
CA MET A 102 2.13 -5.43 12.38
C MET A 102 1.85 -5.45 13.90
N ALA A 103 0.89 -6.25 14.35
CA ALA A 103 0.50 -6.38 15.76
C ALA A 103 1.39 -7.37 16.53
#